data_AF-A0A975LFH1-F1
#
_entry.id   AF-A0A975LFH1-F1
#
_cell.length_a   1.000
_cell.length_b   1.000
_cell.length_c   1.000
_cell.angle_alpha   90.00
_cell.angle_beta   90.00
_cell.angle_gamma   90.00
#
_symmetry.space_group_name_H-M   'P 1'
#
loop_
_entity.id
_entity.type
_entity.pdbx_description
1 polymer ?
#
loop_
_entity_poly.entity_id
_entity_poly.type
_entity_poly.pdbx_seq_one_letter_code
_entity_poly.pdbx_strand_id
1 'polypeptide(L)'
;MAISNQFISYVKFDEVKRILVAVNPQFQSYLHEDKNRKMIKQKAMGILKNDFIKLEIGKNICRLTVKEGTEEKNKEKIEKELTNALNMAMSFLSKMGKM
;
A
#
# COMPACT_ATOMS: atom_id res chain seq x y z
N MET A 1 -3.69 6.85 -14.14
CA MET A 1 -3.22 5.46 -14.31
C MET A 1 -3.95 4.61 -13.29
N ALA A 2 -4.85 3.72 -13.72
CA ALA A 2 -5.59 2.89 -12.79
C ALA A 2 -4.66 1.84 -12.19
N ILE A 3 -4.55 1.80 -10.86
CA ILE A 3 -3.97 0.68 -10.12
C ILE A 3 -4.96 -0.49 -10.26
N SER A 4 -5.06 -1.04 -11.47
CA SER A 4 -5.74 -2.29 -11.77
C SER A 4 -4.63 -3.33 -11.84
N ASN A 5 -4.12 -3.70 -10.68
CA ASN A 5 -3.01 -4.64 -10.59
C ASN A 5 -3.46 -5.93 -9.94
N GLN A 6 -2.92 -7.05 -10.39
CA GLN A 6 -3.23 -8.40 -9.88
C GLN A 6 -3.14 -8.50 -8.34
N PHE A 7 -2.38 -7.58 -7.73
CA PHE A 7 -2.07 -7.51 -6.29
C PHE A 7 -2.92 -6.50 -5.49
N ILE A 8 -3.31 -5.35 -6.07
CA ILE A 8 -4.00 -4.25 -5.36
C ILE A 8 -5.38 -4.05 -5.99
N SER A 9 -6.42 -4.15 -5.16
CA SER A 9 -7.81 -3.96 -5.58
C SER A 9 -8.19 -2.50 -5.69
N TYR A 10 -7.81 -1.67 -4.70
CA TYR A 10 -8.04 -0.22 -4.74
C TYR A 10 -7.19 0.55 -3.74
N VAL A 11 -7.07 1.86 -3.98
CA VAL A 11 -6.61 2.85 -3.01
C VAL A 11 -7.65 3.97 -2.93
N LYS A 12 -8.21 4.23 -1.74
CA LYS A 12 -9.25 5.27 -1.56
C LYS A 12 -9.25 5.81 -0.14
N PHE A 13 -10.05 6.84 0.13
CA PHE A 13 -10.35 7.25 1.49
C PHE A 13 -11.54 6.48 2.07
N ASP A 14 -11.57 6.35 3.40
CA ASP A 14 -12.79 6.04 4.13
C ASP A 14 -13.51 7.32 4.59
N GLU A 15 -14.61 7.14 5.32
CA GLU A 15 -15.46 8.23 5.82
C GLU A 15 -14.73 9.23 6.73
N VAL A 16 -13.61 8.83 7.33
CA VAL A 16 -12.78 9.65 8.21
C VAL A 16 -11.44 10.03 7.57
N LYS A 17 -11.37 10.00 6.23
CA LYS A 17 -10.19 10.34 5.42
C LYS A 17 -8.92 9.54 5.72
N ARG A 18 -9.03 8.31 6.23
CA ARG A 18 -7.89 7.38 6.28
C ARG A 18 -7.66 6.80 4.89
N ILE A 19 -6.39 6.62 4.52
CA ILE A 19 -6.03 5.99 3.25
C ILE A 19 -6.22 4.48 3.39
N LEU A 20 -7.12 3.91 2.61
CA LEU A 20 -7.37 2.49 2.48
C LEU A 20 -6.57 1.94 1.31
N VAL A 21 -5.71 0.95 1.56
CA VAL A 21 -5.06 0.15 0.53
C VAL A 21 -5.59 -1.27 0.63
N ALA A 22 -6.43 -1.67 -0.32
CA ALA A 22 -6.98 -3.01 -0.38
C ALA A 22 -6.15 -3.89 -1.31
N VAL A 23 -5.69 -5.03 -0.79
CA VAL A 23 -5.03 -6.07 -1.59
C VAL A 23 -6.07 -7.05 -2.13
N ASN A 24 -5.74 -7.69 -3.24
CA ASN A 24 -6.55 -8.78 -3.76
C ASN A 24 -6.71 -9.87 -2.68
N PRO A 25 -7.93 -10.37 -2.40
CA PRO A 25 -8.18 -11.36 -1.34
C PRO A 25 -7.27 -12.59 -1.37
N GLN A 26 -6.80 -13.03 -2.55
CA GLN A 26 -5.87 -14.15 -2.66
C GLN A 26 -4.52 -13.92 -1.94
N PHE A 27 -4.17 -12.65 -1.70
CA PHE A 27 -2.95 -12.25 -1.00
C PHE A 27 -3.19 -11.78 0.45
N GLN A 28 -4.40 -11.96 1.00
CA GLN A 28 -4.73 -11.49 2.34
C GLN A 28 -3.81 -12.09 3.43
N SER A 29 -3.41 -13.36 3.27
CA SER A 29 -2.57 -14.07 4.23
C SER A 29 -1.23 -13.36 4.45
N TYR A 30 -0.63 -12.83 3.38
CA TYR A 30 0.62 -12.09 3.44
C TYR A 30 0.54 -10.83 4.30
N LEU A 31 -0.63 -10.17 4.39
CA LEU A 31 -0.80 -9.02 5.27
C LEU A 31 -0.74 -9.41 6.75
N HIS A 32 -1.10 -10.65 7.07
CA HIS A 32 -1.24 -11.09 8.44
C HIS A 32 0.03 -11.70 9.02
N GLU A 33 1.00 -12.08 8.19
CA GLU A 33 2.33 -12.54 8.63
C GLU A 33 3.09 -11.44 9.38
N ASP A 34 3.62 -11.75 10.57
CA ASP A 34 4.28 -10.77 11.45
C ASP A 34 5.43 -10.02 10.78
N LYS A 35 6.24 -10.74 9.99
CA LYS A 35 7.33 -10.14 9.22
C LYS A 35 6.82 -9.07 8.26
N ASN A 36 5.74 -9.38 7.54
CA ASN A 36 5.16 -8.48 6.56
C ASN A 36 4.43 -7.32 7.23
N ARG A 37 3.72 -7.55 8.35
CA ARG A 37 3.12 -6.47 9.14
C ARG A 37 4.16 -5.43 9.57
N LYS A 38 5.30 -5.88 10.09
CA LYS A 38 6.42 -5.02 10.48
C LYS A 38 6.97 -4.26 9.29
N MET A 39 7.20 -4.97 8.17
CA MET A 39 7.70 -4.36 6.93
C MET A 39 6.74 -3.31 6.37
N ILE A 40 5.44 -3.59 6.27
CA ILE A 40 4.41 -2.66 5.79
C ILE A 40 4.39 -1.41 6.67
N LYS A 41 4.42 -1.58 8.00
CA LYS A 41 4.48 -0.44 8.93
C LYS A 41 5.72 0.41 8.71
N GLN A 42 6.90 -0.20 8.62
CA GLN A 42 8.16 0.51 8.40
C GLN A 42 8.17 1.26 7.07
N LYS A 43 7.68 0.63 6.00
CA LYS A 43 7.56 1.27 4.68
C LYS A 43 6.58 2.43 4.70
N ALA A 44 5.40 2.24 5.29
CA ALA A 44 4.41 3.31 5.44
C ALA A 44 4.99 4.50 6.21
N MET A 45 5.69 4.25 7.32
CA MET A 45 6.40 5.29 8.08
C MET A 45 7.46 6.00 7.25
N GLY A 46 8.24 5.28 6.43
CA GLY A 46 9.26 5.88 5.56
C GLY A 46 8.67 6.78 4.47
N ILE A 47 7.56 6.37 3.86
CA ILE A 47 6.88 7.12 2.80
C ILE A 47 6.20 8.38 3.35
N LEU A 48 5.49 8.22 4.47
CA LEU A 48 4.63 9.25 5.05
C LEU A 48 5.37 10.15 6.05
N LYS A 49 6.51 9.70 6.58
CA LYS A 49 7.38 10.44 7.52
C LYS A 49 6.57 11.00 8.70
N ASN A 50 6.70 12.30 8.96
CA ASN A 50 6.06 13.01 10.07
C ASN A 50 4.53 13.15 9.94
N ASP A 51 3.97 12.78 8.79
CA ASP A 51 2.53 12.76 8.57
C ASP A 51 1.89 11.43 9.00
N PHE A 52 2.68 10.37 9.22
CA PHE A 52 2.16 9.07 9.66
C PHE A 52 1.67 9.12 11.11
N ILE A 53 0.43 8.65 11.35
CA ILE A 53 -0.12 8.51 12.70
C ILE A 53 -0.27 7.03 13.07
N LYS A 54 -0.95 6.25 12.23
CA LYS A 54 -1.32 4.87 12.56
C LYS A 54 -1.44 4.01 11.31
N LEU A 55 -1.10 2.72 11.45
CA LEU A 55 -1.43 1.68 10.50
C LEU A 55 -2.29 0.62 11.21
N GLU A 56 -3.39 0.24 10.57
CA GLU A 56 -4.24 -0.86 11.00
C GLU A 56 -4.38 -1.86 9.85
N ILE A 57 -4.24 -3.15 10.15
CA ILE A 57 -4.37 -4.21 9.15
C ILE A 57 -5.66 -4.97 9.45
N GLY A 58 -6.65 -4.80 8.57
CA GLY A 58 -7.86 -5.62 8.52
C GLY A 58 -7.65 -6.86 7.66
N LYS A 59 -8.74 -7.52 7.26
CA LYS A 59 -8.72 -8.76 6.46
C LYS A 59 -7.82 -8.67 5.21
N ASN A 60 -8.18 -7.82 4.26
CA ASN A 60 -7.39 -7.59 3.05
C ASN A 60 -7.07 -6.10 2.85
N ILE A 61 -7.11 -5.30 3.92
CA ILE A 61 -7.04 -3.84 3.84
C ILE A 61 -6.04 -3.31 4.87
N CYS A 62 -5.11 -2.48 4.40
CA CYS A 62 -4.30 -1.61 5.24
C CYS A 62 -4.99 -0.24 5.35
N ARG A 63 -5.21 0.23 6.58
CA ARG A 63 -5.74 1.57 6.86
C ARG A 63 -4.63 2.43 7.42
N LEU A 64 -4.31 3.51 6.73
CA LEU A 64 -3.29 4.47 7.11
C LEU A 64 -3.97 5.74 7.59
N THR A 65 -3.75 6.08 8.85
CA THR A 65 -4.13 7.39 9.41
C THR A 65 -2.96 8.32 9.25
N VAL A 66 -3.22 9.50 8.68
CA VAL A 66 -2.23 10.57 8.50
C VAL A 66 -2.70 11.84 9.18
N LYS A 67 -1.81 12.82 9.36
CA LYS A 67 -2.17 14.13 9.89
C LYS A 67 -3.30 14.78 9.11
N GLU A 68 -4.21 15.42 9.83
CA GLU A 68 -5.30 16.18 9.24
C GLU A 68 -4.78 17.27 8.29
N GLY A 69 -5.47 17.46 7.16
CA GLY A 69 -5.06 18.40 6.12
C GLY A 69 -3.90 17.90 5.25
N THR A 70 -3.47 16.65 5.42
CA THR A 70 -2.39 16.04 4.64
C THR A 70 -2.83 14.79 3.87
N GLU A 71 -4.12 14.50 3.83
CA GLU A 71 -4.67 13.23 3.37
C GLU A 71 -4.43 13.03 1.87
N GLU A 72 -4.80 14.01 1.03
CA GLU A 72 -4.66 13.95 -0.43
C GLU A 72 -3.20 13.77 -0.85
N LYS A 73 -2.30 14.67 -0.38
CA LYS A 73 -0.87 14.60 -0.72
C LYS A 73 -0.24 13.26 -0.30
N ASN A 74 -0.73 12.65 0.78
CA ASN A 74 -0.19 11.39 1.28
C ASN A 74 -0.80 10.18 0.57
N LYS A 75 -2.07 10.24 0.13
CA LYS A 75 -2.65 9.24 -0.77
C LYS A 75 -1.87 9.18 -2.07
N GLU A 76 -1.56 10.34 -2.67
CA GLU A 76 -0.77 10.39 -3.90
C GLU A 76 0.63 9.77 -3.74
N LYS A 77 1.31 10.04 -2.61
CA LYS A 77 2.60 9.39 -2.30
C LYS A 77 2.48 7.87 -2.23
N ILE A 78 1.43 7.36 -1.58
CA ILE A 78 1.18 5.93 -1.47
C ILE A 78 0.89 5.32 -2.84
N GLU A 79 0.04 5.95 -3.64
CA GLU A 79 -0.29 5.48 -5.00
C GLU A 79 0.94 5.47 -5.92
N LYS A 80 1.77 6.50 -5.83
CA LYS A 80 3.03 6.59 -6.58
C LYS A 80 4.01 5.49 -6.18
N GLU A 81 4.20 5.27 -4.89
CA GLU A 81 5.12 4.24 -4.40
C GLU A 81 4.63 2.83 -4.73
N LEU A 82 3.33 2.57 -4.61
CA LEU A 82 2.72 1.31 -5.02
C LEU A 82 2.93 1.06 -6.52
N THR A 83 2.68 2.08 -7.36
CA THR A 83 2.90 1.99 -8.81
C THR A 83 4.36 1.68 -9.14
N ASN A 84 5.31 2.38 -8.48
CA ASN A 84 6.73 2.14 -8.66
C ASN A 84 7.13 0.71 -8.26
N ALA A 85 6.70 0.26 -7.07
CA ALA A 85 7.01 -1.08 -6.57
C ALA A 85 6.47 -2.18 -7.51
N LEU A 86 5.26 -2.00 -8.02
CA LEU A 86 4.63 -2.92 -8.96
C LEU A 86 5.34 -2.94 -10.31
N ASN A 87 5.70 -1.76 -10.85
CA ASN A 87 6.45 -1.67 -12.11
C ASN A 87 7.83 -2.33 -11.99
N MET A 88 8.50 -2.16 -10.86
CA MET A 88 9.76 -2.85 -10.57
C MET A 88 9.55 -4.36 -10.51
N ALA A 89 8.57 -4.85 -9.75
CA ALA A 89 8.26 -6.27 -9.64
C ALA A 89 7.96 -6.91 -11.02
N MET A 90 7.15 -6.26 -11.85
CA MET A 90 6.85 -6.70 -13.23
C MET A 90 8.10 -6.72 -14.11
N SER A 91 8.97 -5.71 -13.99
CA SER A 91 10.25 -5.66 -14.71
C SER A 91 11.20 -6.78 -14.29
N PHE A 92 11.20 -7.17 -13.00
CA PHE A 92 11.97 -8.32 -12.53
C PHE A 92 11.41 -9.64 -13.07
N LEU A 93 10.10 -9.86 -12.97
CA LEU A 93 9.44 -11.08 -13.45
C LEU A 93 9.61 -11.26 -14.97
N SER A 94 9.48 -10.19 -15.75
CA SER A 94 9.67 -10.23 -17.21
C SER A 94 11.12 -10.51 -17.64
N LYS A 95 12.10 -10.17 -16.81
CA LYS A 95 13.51 -10.54 -17.04
C LYS A 95 13.78 -12.00 -16.69
N MET A 96 13.17 -12.53 -15.62
CA MET A 96 13.29 -13.94 -15.24
C MET A 96 12.59 -14.89 -16.21
N GLY A 97 11.44 -14.50 -16.77
CA GLY A 97 10.73 -15.29 -17.79
C GLY A 97 11.38 -15.26 -19.18
N LYS A 98 12.52 -14.57 -19.34
CA LYS A 98 13.33 -14.52 -20.58
C LYS A 98 14.67 -15.27 -20.45
N MET A 99 14.85 -16.06 -19.38
CA MET A 99 15.85 -17.13 -19.30
C MET A 99 15.16 -18.47 -19.56
#